data_AF-A0AAU0R3L7-F1
#
_entry.id   AF-A0AAU0R3L7-F1
#
_cell.length_a   1.000
_cell.length_b   1.000
_cell.length_c   1.000
_cell.angle_alpha   90.00
_cell.angle_beta   90.00
_cell.angle_gamma   90.00
#
_symmetry.space_group_name_H-M   'P 1'
#
loop_
_entity.id
_entity.type
_entity.pdbx_description
1 polymer ?
#
loop_
_entity_poly.entity_id
_entity_poly.type
_entity_poly.pdbx_seq_one_letter_code
_entity_poly.pdbx_strand_id
1 'polypeptide(L)'
;MLRKKQIILIGILCIISFLFFGGYLFFNNKSNQEDSSRVVNTKEDRLKSSTEGENQSDVQRKSPELFSKDLNANSDKNKYYFVYLRQGNGNSDTSFVPETLNPGYDKTESMNISVSFDDYGIPAKDEKMILIYDHKISESNKQKIKEIAGEENYEKALKEIEERIGEDRASK
;
A
#
# COMPACT_ATOMS: atom_id res chain seq x y z
N MET A 1 -29.37 45.06 14.79
CA MET A 1 -30.38 44.71 13.76
C MET A 1 -29.76 44.86 12.38
N LEU A 2 -29.43 43.74 11.70
CA LEU A 2 -28.96 43.82 10.31
C LEU A 2 -30.10 44.31 9.42
N ARG A 3 -29.82 45.29 8.57
CA ARG A 3 -30.82 45.79 7.60
C ARG A 3 -31.07 44.70 6.56
N LYS A 4 -32.31 44.50 6.12
CA LYS A 4 -32.73 43.42 5.18
C LYS A 4 -31.81 43.27 3.96
N LYS A 5 -31.23 44.37 3.47
CA LYS A 5 -30.27 44.38 2.34
C LYS A 5 -28.93 43.68 2.65
N GLN A 6 -28.45 43.73 3.89
CA GLN A 6 -27.20 43.08 4.31
C GLN A 6 -27.36 41.55 4.41
N ILE A 7 -28.54 41.08 4.82
CA ILE A 7 -28.83 39.63 4.92
C ILE A 7 -28.84 39.00 3.53
N ILE A 8 -29.42 39.70 2.53
CA ILE A 8 -29.44 39.23 1.13
C ILE A 8 -28.01 39.17 0.57
N LEU A 9 -27.19 40.19 0.84
CA LEU A 9 -25.81 40.23 0.34
C LEU A 9 -24.95 39.09 0.91
N ILE A 10 -25.09 38.79 2.21
CA ILE A 10 -24.36 37.70 2.87
C ILE A 10 -24.82 36.34 2.33
N GLY A 11 -26.13 36.16 2.09
CA GLY A 11 -26.66 34.92 1.51
C GLY A 11 -26.08 34.62 0.12
N ILE A 12 -25.98 35.64 -0.74
CA ILE A 12 -25.39 35.50 -2.08
C ILE A 12 -23.90 35.15 -1.99
N LEU A 13 -23.16 35.79 -1.07
CA LEU A 13 -21.74 35.51 -0.88
C LEU A 13 -21.50 34.06 -0.43
N CYS A 14 -22.31 33.53 0.49
CA CYS A 14 -22.22 32.15 0.93
C CYS A 14 -22.50 31.15 -0.19
N ILE A 15 -23.52 31.39 -1.03
CA ILE A 15 -23.85 30.50 -2.15
C ILE A 15 -22.71 30.45 -3.17
N ILE A 16 -22.10 31.59 -3.47
CA ILE A 16 -20.95 31.67 -4.38
C ILE A 16 -19.77 30.87 -3.81
N SER A 17 -19.46 31.03 -2.51
CA SER A 17 -18.40 30.27 -1.85
C SER A 17 -18.63 28.75 -1.91
N PHE A 18 -19.87 28.29 -1.71
CA PHE A 18 -20.20 26.86 -1.82
C PHE A 18 -20.01 26.30 -3.25
N LEU A 19 -20.34 27.08 -4.29
CA LEU A 19 -20.15 26.66 -5.68
C LEU A 19 -18.66 26.51 -6.05
N PHE A 20 -17.81 27.44 -5.60
CA PHE A 20 -16.37 27.36 -5.84
C PHE A 20 -15.70 26.23 -5.05
N PHE A 21 -16.07 26.04 -3.78
CA PHE A 21 -15.48 25.00 -2.94
C PHE A 21 -15.94 23.59 -3.33
N GLY A 22 -17.23 23.43 -3.66
CA GLY A 22 -17.79 22.15 -4.11
C GLY A 22 -17.28 21.74 -5.49
N GLY A 23 -17.12 22.69 -6.42
CA GLY A 23 -16.55 22.41 -7.75
C GLY A 23 -15.08 21.99 -7.69
N TYR A 24 -14.27 22.63 -6.83
CA TYR A 24 -12.86 22.29 -6.67
C TYR A 24 -12.64 20.86 -6.17
N LEU A 25 -13.44 20.40 -5.19
CA LEU A 25 -13.38 19.02 -4.70
C LEU A 25 -13.80 17.98 -5.75
N PHE A 26 -14.74 18.32 -6.64
CA PHE A 26 -15.23 17.38 -7.66
C PHE A 26 -14.24 17.22 -8.84
N PHE A 27 -13.50 18.27 -9.22
CA PHE A 27 -12.50 18.19 -10.28
C PHE A 27 -11.18 17.57 -9.83
N ASN A 28 -10.76 17.75 -8.57
CA ASN A 28 -9.49 17.18 -8.09
C ASN A 28 -9.53 15.68 -7.81
N ASN A 29 -10.72 15.04 -7.86
CA ASN A 29 -10.90 13.60 -7.67
C ASN A 29 -11.02 12.81 -8.99
N LYS A 30 -10.78 13.47 -10.13
CA LYS A 30 -10.91 12.86 -11.47
C LYS A 30 -9.61 12.99 -12.27
N SER A 31 -8.49 12.64 -11.66
CA SER A 31 -7.29 12.22 -12.39
C SER A 31 -6.92 10.82 -11.93
N ASN A 32 -7.19 9.84 -12.81
CA ASN A 32 -6.61 8.49 -12.91
C ASN A 32 -7.66 7.53 -13.46
N GLN A 33 -8.14 7.83 -14.67
CA GLN A 33 -8.73 6.82 -15.51
C GLN A 33 -8.34 7.14 -16.96
N GLU A 34 -7.11 6.74 -17.32
CA GLU A 34 -6.75 6.52 -18.71
C GLU A 34 -6.64 5.01 -18.93
N ASP A 35 -7.66 4.47 -19.58
CA ASP A 35 -7.55 3.27 -20.38
C ASP A 35 -6.63 3.56 -21.58
N SER A 36 -5.61 2.74 -21.79
CA SER A 36 -5.14 2.50 -23.14
C SER A 36 -4.58 1.08 -23.28
N SER A 37 -5.50 0.21 -23.65
CA SER A 37 -5.25 -1.07 -24.28
C SER A 37 -4.48 -0.87 -25.58
N ARG A 38 -3.27 -1.44 -25.67
CA ARG A 38 -2.63 -1.69 -26.97
C ARG A 38 -1.96 -3.06 -26.98
N VAL A 39 -2.75 -4.03 -27.42
CA VAL A 39 -2.30 -5.30 -27.96
C VAL A 39 -1.43 -5.03 -29.18
N VAL A 40 -0.17 -5.47 -29.15
CA VAL A 40 0.58 -5.79 -30.38
C VAL A 40 1.24 -7.14 -30.16
N ASN A 41 0.60 -8.16 -30.74
CA ASN A 41 1.22 -9.43 -31.05
C ASN A 41 2.29 -9.20 -32.12
N THR A 42 3.55 -9.54 -31.83
CA THR A 42 4.43 -10.16 -32.84
C THR A 42 5.43 -11.09 -32.14
N LYS A 43 5.17 -12.39 -32.21
CA LYS A 43 6.19 -13.44 -32.13
C LYS A 43 6.80 -13.64 -33.52
N GLU A 44 7.97 -14.27 -33.54
CA GLU A 44 8.74 -14.78 -34.70
C GLU A 44 9.72 -13.73 -35.31
N ASP A 45 10.98 -14.01 -35.63
CA ASP A 45 11.61 -15.31 -35.92
C ASP A 45 13.16 -15.28 -35.78
N ARG A 46 13.67 -16.38 -35.22
CA ARG A 46 14.88 -17.18 -35.50
C ARG A 46 16.17 -16.62 -36.19
N LEU A 47 17.27 -17.02 -35.53
CA LEU A 47 18.47 -17.77 -36.02
C LEU A 47 19.61 -17.10 -36.84
N LYS A 48 20.83 -17.25 -36.29
CA LYS A 48 22.11 -17.82 -36.82
C LYS A 48 23.30 -16.91 -36.45
N SER A 49 24.17 -17.34 -35.53
CA SER A 49 25.28 -18.29 -35.70
C SER A 49 26.41 -17.74 -36.58
N SER A 50 27.49 -17.36 -35.92
CA SER A 50 28.87 -17.58 -36.40
C SER A 50 29.82 -17.43 -35.21
N THR A 51 30.46 -18.55 -34.88
CA THR A 51 31.54 -18.76 -33.92
C THR A 51 32.86 -18.33 -34.54
N GLU A 52 33.73 -17.66 -33.78
CA GLU A 52 35.19 -17.93 -33.76
C GLU A 52 35.91 -17.03 -32.74
N GLY A 53 36.83 -17.62 -31.96
CA GLY A 53 37.77 -16.89 -31.12
C GLY A 53 37.97 -17.48 -29.72
N GLU A 54 38.63 -18.64 -29.64
CA GLU A 54 39.23 -19.13 -28.39
C GLU A 54 40.33 -18.17 -27.92
N ASN A 55 40.39 -17.87 -26.61
CA ASN A 55 41.53 -18.23 -25.74
C ASN A 55 41.39 -17.67 -24.31
N GLN A 56 41.38 -18.61 -23.35
CA GLN A 56 42.01 -18.59 -22.02
C GLN A 56 41.96 -17.29 -21.18
N SER A 57 41.20 -17.28 -20.08
CA SER A 57 41.69 -17.68 -18.74
C SER A 57 40.66 -17.35 -17.64
N ASP A 58 40.73 -18.10 -16.54
CA ASP A 58 40.36 -17.71 -15.19
C ASP A 58 38.91 -17.86 -14.66
N VAL A 59 38.83 -18.74 -13.66
CA VAL A 59 37.87 -18.81 -12.54
C VAL A 59 36.44 -19.21 -12.92
N GLN A 60 36.19 -20.50 -12.73
CA GLN A 60 34.87 -21.13 -12.65
C GLN A 60 34.06 -20.54 -11.47
N ARG A 61 33.47 -19.35 -11.66
CA ARG A 61 32.31 -18.93 -10.86
C ARG A 61 31.14 -19.78 -11.32
N LYS A 62 30.78 -20.76 -10.48
CA LYS A 62 29.51 -21.48 -10.56
C LYS A 62 28.40 -20.43 -10.43
N SER A 63 27.94 -19.90 -11.56
CA SER A 63 26.72 -19.10 -11.65
C SER A 63 25.59 -20.01 -11.17
N PRO A 64 24.86 -19.66 -10.09
CA PRO A 64 23.64 -20.37 -9.79
C PRO A 64 22.70 -20.08 -10.95
N GLU A 65 22.35 -21.16 -11.62
CA GLU A 65 21.26 -21.29 -12.58
C GLU A 65 20.16 -20.27 -12.33
N LEU A 66 19.84 -19.55 -13.41
CA LEU A 66 18.53 -18.99 -13.73
C LEU A 66 17.41 -19.49 -12.82
N PHE A 67 17.21 -18.82 -11.67
CA PHE A 67 15.92 -18.75 -11.01
C PHE A 67 15.06 -17.71 -11.74
N SER A 68 14.90 -17.87 -13.05
CA SER A 68 13.69 -17.38 -13.73
C SER A 68 12.57 -18.38 -13.45
N LYS A 69 12.31 -18.62 -12.16
CA LYS A 69 11.15 -19.38 -11.70
C LYS A 69 10.08 -18.35 -11.42
N ASP A 70 9.27 -18.09 -12.43
CA ASP A 70 7.92 -17.56 -12.31
C ASP A 70 7.70 -16.61 -11.12
N LEU A 71 8.14 -15.35 -11.23
CA LEU A 71 7.74 -14.26 -10.31
C LEU A 71 6.22 -13.98 -10.32
N ASN A 72 5.43 -14.81 -10.99
CA ASN A 72 3.98 -14.71 -11.15
C ASN A 72 3.22 -16.01 -10.80
N ALA A 73 3.83 -16.94 -10.07
CA ALA A 73 3.15 -18.17 -9.64
C ALA A 73 3.24 -18.35 -8.11
N ASN A 74 2.35 -17.65 -7.38
CA ASN A 74 1.99 -17.97 -5.99
C ASN A 74 3.14 -18.04 -4.95
N SER A 75 4.02 -17.05 -4.86
CA SER A 75 4.83 -16.89 -3.64
C SER A 75 3.97 -16.28 -2.54
N ASP A 76 3.42 -17.16 -1.68
CA ASP A 76 2.96 -16.89 -0.32
C ASP A 76 2.15 -15.60 -0.12
N LYS A 77 0.85 -15.66 -0.47
CA LYS A 77 -0.10 -14.65 -0.01
C LYS A 77 -0.09 -14.65 1.52
N ASN A 78 0.14 -13.50 2.12
CA ASN A 78 0.05 -13.28 3.57
C ASN A 78 -1.19 -14.00 4.13
N LYS A 79 -1.02 -14.84 5.15
CA LYS A 79 -2.14 -15.64 5.73
C LYS A 79 -3.13 -14.73 6.45
N TYR A 80 -2.62 -13.75 7.19
CA TYR A 80 -3.37 -12.87 8.08
C TYR A 80 -3.33 -11.41 7.62
N TYR A 81 -4.35 -10.63 8.00
CA TYR A 81 -4.26 -9.16 7.96
C TYR A 81 -3.18 -8.71 8.92
N PHE A 82 -2.29 -7.85 8.45
CA PHE A 82 -1.17 -7.37 9.24
C PHE A 82 -0.98 -5.87 9.07
N VAL A 83 -0.45 -5.25 10.11
CA VAL A 83 -0.01 -3.87 10.08
C VAL A 83 1.48 -3.85 9.77
N TYR A 84 1.87 -3.03 8.80
CA TYR A 84 3.26 -2.73 8.50
C TYR A 84 3.55 -1.28 8.89
N LEU A 85 4.36 -1.10 9.93
CA LEU A 85 4.80 0.19 10.43
C LEU A 85 6.10 0.58 9.74
N ARG A 86 5.97 1.47 8.75
CA ARG A 86 7.12 2.04 8.06
C ARG A 86 7.59 3.29 8.75
N GLN A 87 8.87 3.36 9.07
CA GLN A 87 9.45 4.48 9.80
C GLN A 87 10.42 5.25 8.92
N GLY A 88 10.36 6.57 9.00
CA GLY A 88 11.42 7.44 8.49
C GLY A 88 12.64 7.48 9.41
N ASN A 89 13.71 8.12 8.92
CA ASN A 89 14.84 8.59 9.72
C ASN A 89 15.65 7.51 10.47
N GLY A 90 15.98 6.40 9.81
CA GLY A 90 16.91 5.39 10.34
C GLY A 90 16.32 4.47 11.42
N ASN A 91 15.03 4.61 11.72
CA ASN A 91 14.29 3.70 12.58
C ASN A 91 13.94 2.41 11.82
N SER A 92 13.92 1.28 12.53
CA SER A 92 13.51 0.01 11.95
C SER A 92 12.01 -0.05 11.72
N ASP A 93 11.65 -0.54 10.53
CA ASP A 93 10.29 -0.95 10.20
C ASP A 93 9.89 -2.13 11.09
N THR A 94 8.63 -2.17 11.50
CA THR A 94 8.06 -3.28 12.29
C THR A 94 6.76 -3.75 11.70
N SER A 95 6.37 -4.98 11.98
CA SER A 95 5.13 -5.56 11.47
C SER A 95 4.48 -6.44 12.51
N PHE A 96 3.15 -6.51 12.48
CA PHE A 96 2.42 -7.24 13.48
C PHE A 96 1.01 -7.63 13.01
N VAL A 97 0.47 -8.73 13.55
CA VAL A 97 -0.88 -9.22 13.25
C VAL A 97 -1.85 -8.76 14.35
N PRO A 98 -2.89 -7.96 14.04
CA PRO A 98 -3.93 -7.63 15.01
C PRO A 98 -4.91 -8.80 15.18
N GLU A 99 -5.23 -9.17 16.42
CA GLU A 99 -6.13 -10.28 16.74
C GLU A 99 -7.57 -9.97 16.37
N THR A 100 -8.00 -8.73 16.60
CA THR A 100 -9.35 -8.25 16.26
C THR A 100 -9.65 -8.30 14.76
N LEU A 101 -8.62 -8.17 13.92
CA LEU A 101 -8.75 -8.31 12.46
C LEU A 101 -8.60 -9.76 11.98
N ASN A 102 -8.14 -10.67 12.85
CA ASN A 102 -7.88 -12.06 12.52
C ASN A 102 -8.45 -13.01 13.59
N PRO A 103 -9.78 -13.19 13.63
CA PRO A 103 -10.40 -14.12 14.58
C PRO A 103 -9.81 -15.53 14.43
N GLY A 104 -9.32 -16.10 15.54
CA GLY A 104 -8.69 -17.43 15.55
C GLY A 104 -7.21 -17.45 15.17
N TYR A 105 -6.56 -16.28 15.03
CA TYR A 105 -5.12 -16.20 14.92
C TYR A 105 -4.43 -16.75 16.18
N ASP A 106 -3.57 -17.75 15.99
CA ASP A 106 -2.72 -18.30 17.03
C ASP A 106 -1.37 -17.57 17.04
N LYS A 107 -1.08 -16.87 18.14
CA LYS A 107 0.17 -16.13 18.35
C LYS A 107 1.41 -17.02 18.42
N THR A 108 1.23 -18.33 18.61
CA THR A 108 2.33 -19.29 18.64
C THR A 108 2.72 -19.76 17.24
N GLU A 109 1.86 -19.56 16.24
CA GLU A 109 2.18 -19.81 14.85
C GLU A 109 3.08 -18.69 14.27
N SER A 110 3.83 -19.04 13.23
CA SER A 110 4.53 -18.03 12.43
C SER A 110 3.53 -17.04 11.83
N MET A 111 3.83 -15.74 11.96
CA MET A 111 2.99 -14.67 11.43
C MET A 111 2.81 -14.76 9.90
N ASN A 112 3.73 -15.44 9.19
CA ASN A 112 3.73 -15.60 7.75
C ASN A 112 3.53 -14.24 7.03
N ILE A 113 4.33 -13.25 7.44
CA ILE A 113 4.34 -11.92 6.85
C ILE A 113 5.44 -11.85 5.80
N SER A 114 5.06 -11.54 4.58
CA SER A 114 5.94 -11.27 3.45
C SER A 114 5.59 -9.90 2.86
N VAL A 115 6.59 -9.03 2.76
CA VAL A 115 6.46 -7.69 2.18
C VAL A 115 7.41 -7.60 1.01
N SER A 116 6.86 -7.29 -0.16
CA SER A 116 7.65 -6.97 -1.35
C SER A 116 7.80 -5.46 -1.48
N PHE A 117 8.86 -5.02 -2.13
CA PHE A 117 9.18 -3.62 -2.33
C PHE A 117 9.43 -3.38 -3.81
N ASP A 118 9.05 -2.20 -4.30
CA ASP A 118 9.43 -1.76 -5.63
C ASP A 118 10.89 -1.29 -5.68
N ASP A 119 11.36 -0.88 -6.87
CA ASP A 119 12.73 -0.42 -7.09
C ASP A 119 13.07 0.87 -6.31
N TYR A 120 12.06 1.58 -5.80
CA TYR A 120 12.21 2.77 -4.95
C TYR A 120 12.15 2.42 -3.46
N GLY A 121 12.06 1.13 -3.14
CA GLY A 121 11.95 0.62 -1.79
C GLY A 121 10.59 0.91 -1.16
N ILE A 122 9.55 1.26 -1.92
CA ILE A 122 8.18 1.47 -1.42
C ILE A 122 7.51 0.09 -1.29
N PRO A 123 6.80 -0.20 -0.18
CA PRO A 123 6.13 -1.49 -0.03
C PRO A 123 5.07 -1.66 -1.11
N ALA A 124 5.14 -2.77 -1.85
CA ALA A 124 4.13 -3.12 -2.83
C ALA A 124 2.78 -3.33 -2.13
N LYS A 125 1.69 -2.98 -2.82
CA LYS A 125 0.34 -3.13 -2.25
C LYS A 125 0.01 -4.60 -2.03
N ASP A 126 -0.43 -4.91 -0.82
CA ASP A 126 -0.99 -6.20 -0.45
C ASP A 126 -2.39 -5.97 0.15
N GLU A 127 -3.34 -6.82 -0.23
CA GLU A 127 -4.73 -6.75 0.23
C GLU A 127 -4.84 -6.84 1.75
N LYS A 128 -4.00 -7.68 2.38
CA LYS A 128 -3.97 -7.92 3.81
C LYS A 128 -3.07 -6.95 4.59
N MET A 129 -2.24 -6.15 3.91
CA MET A 129 -1.37 -5.16 4.55
C MET A 129 -2.09 -3.84 4.86
N ILE A 130 -2.01 -3.39 6.10
CA ILE A 130 -2.33 -2.02 6.51
C ILE A 130 -1.01 -1.27 6.71
N LEU A 131 -0.64 -0.46 5.71
CA LEU A 131 0.59 0.32 5.72
C LEU A 131 0.41 1.63 6.49
N ILE A 132 1.17 1.82 7.57
CA ILE A 132 1.14 3.02 8.41
C ILE A 132 2.54 3.63 8.43
N TYR A 133 2.61 4.93 8.20
CA TYR A 133 3.86 5.68 8.22
C TYR A 133 4.03 6.44 9.53
N ASP A 134 5.22 6.39 10.11
CA ASP A 134 5.63 7.18 11.29
C ASP A 134 4.61 7.13 12.44
N HIS A 135 4.06 5.94 12.70
CA HIS A 135 3.04 5.71 13.75
C HIS A 135 1.75 6.53 13.58
N LYS A 136 1.48 7.10 12.41
CA LYS A 136 0.30 7.95 12.15
C LYS A 136 -0.75 7.20 11.34
N ILE A 137 -1.85 6.83 12.00
CA ILE A 137 -2.99 6.20 11.35
C ILE A 137 -3.73 7.25 10.49
N SER A 138 -3.73 7.04 9.18
CA SER A 138 -4.46 7.90 8.23
C SER A 138 -5.95 7.53 8.15
N GLU A 139 -6.76 8.41 7.57
CA GLU A 139 -8.18 8.11 7.30
C GLU A 139 -8.36 6.91 6.36
N SER A 140 -7.45 6.73 5.39
CA SER A 140 -7.47 5.53 4.53
C SER A 140 -7.18 4.26 5.33
N ASN A 141 -6.29 4.32 6.33
CA ASN A 141 -6.06 3.20 7.23
C ASN A 141 -7.31 2.88 8.06
N LYS A 142 -7.95 3.91 8.63
CA LYS A 142 -9.20 3.75 9.39
C LYS A 142 -10.30 3.13 8.54
N GLN A 143 -10.48 3.59 7.31
CA GLN A 143 -11.45 3.04 6.39
C GLN A 143 -11.16 1.55 6.09
N LYS A 144 -9.90 1.21 5.78
CA LYS A 144 -9.51 -0.18 5.54
C LYS A 144 -9.73 -1.07 6.78
N ILE A 145 -9.40 -0.58 7.97
CA ILE A 145 -9.66 -1.28 9.24
C ILE A 145 -11.16 -1.50 9.42
N LYS A 146 -12.01 -0.50 9.14
CA LYS A 146 -13.47 -0.62 9.20
C LYS A 146 -14.01 -1.65 8.21
N GLU A 147 -13.49 -1.66 6.98
CA GLU A 147 -13.87 -2.61 5.94
C GLU A 147 -13.54 -4.06 6.34
N ILE A 148 -12.41 -4.29 7.00
CA ILE A 148 -11.99 -5.63 7.44
C ILE A 148 -12.75 -6.07 8.69
N ALA A 149 -12.84 -5.20 9.71
CA ALA A 149 -13.41 -5.55 11.01
C ALA A 149 -14.95 -5.57 11.01
N GLY A 150 -15.58 -4.84 10.08
CA GLY A 150 -17.00 -4.52 10.15
C GLY A 150 -17.32 -3.46 11.22
N GLU A 151 -18.53 -2.94 11.20
CA GLU A 151 -18.94 -1.84 12.09
C GLU A 151 -18.89 -2.23 13.57
N GLU A 152 -19.19 -3.49 13.90
CA GLU A 152 -19.26 -3.98 15.28
C GLU A 152 -17.88 -4.06 15.94
N ASN A 153 -16.83 -4.42 15.19
CA ASN A 153 -15.49 -4.60 15.75
C ASN A 153 -14.51 -3.47 15.40
N TYR A 154 -14.93 -2.49 14.60
CA TYR A 154 -14.08 -1.39 14.14
C TYR A 154 -13.38 -0.66 15.29
N GLU A 155 -14.13 -0.18 16.28
CA GLU A 155 -13.56 0.57 17.42
C GLU A 155 -12.56 -0.27 18.22
N LYS A 156 -12.86 -1.55 18.41
CA LYS A 156 -11.98 -2.49 19.13
C LYS A 156 -10.69 -2.73 18.33
N ALA A 157 -10.80 -2.88 17.01
CA ALA A 157 -9.66 -3.12 16.13
C ALA A 157 -8.76 -1.89 15.99
N LEU A 158 -9.36 -0.71 15.84
CA LEU A 158 -8.61 0.54 15.81
C LEU A 158 -7.83 0.74 17.12
N LYS A 159 -8.51 0.53 18.27
CA LYS A 159 -7.87 0.66 19.58
C LYS A 159 -6.71 -0.32 19.78
N GLU A 160 -6.85 -1.59 19.39
CA GLU A 160 -5.74 -2.56 19.48
C GLU A 160 -4.51 -2.09 18.66
N ILE A 161 -4.75 -1.61 17.44
CA ILE A 161 -3.68 -1.14 16.55
C ILE A 161 -3.00 0.11 17.16
N GLU A 162 -3.77 1.05 17.71
CA GLU A 162 -3.24 2.24 18.39
C GLU A 162 -2.39 1.88 19.60
N GLU A 163 -2.84 0.94 20.44
CA GLU A 163 -2.09 0.46 21.61
C GLU A 163 -0.77 -0.18 21.19
N ARG A 164 -0.79 -1.07 20.19
CA ARG A 164 0.40 -1.75 19.65
C ARG A 164 1.41 -0.78 19.04
N ILE A 165 0.91 0.27 18.38
CA ILE A 165 1.74 1.37 17.87
C ILE A 165 2.38 2.16 19.02
N GLY A 166 1.62 2.42 20.09
CA GLY A 166 2.12 3.09 21.29
C GLY A 166 3.24 2.32 21.98
N GLU A 167 3.10 0.99 22.08
CA GLU A 167 4.13 0.09 22.61
C GLU A 167 5.41 0.11 21.77
N ASP A 168 5.30 -0.02 20.44
CA ASP A 168 6.46 0.04 19.52
C ASP A 168 7.22 1.36 19.70
N ARG A 169 6.49 2.48 19.81
CA ARG A 169 7.06 3.80 20.01
C ARG A 169 7.76 3.96 21.36
N ALA A 170 7.25 3.35 22.43
CA ALA A 170 7.85 3.42 23.76
C ALA A 170 9.11 2.54 23.90
N SER A 171 9.27 1.55 23.02
CA SER A 171 10.37 0.59 23.04
C SER A 171 11.65 1.03 22.30
N LYS A 172 11.60 2.18 21.61
CA LYS A 172 12.68 2.77 20.80
C LYS A 172 13.19 4.06 21.43
#